data_AF-A0A4V3ZPP4-F1
#
_entry.id   AF-A0A4V3ZPP4-F1
#
_cell.length_a   1.000
_cell.length_b   1.000
_cell.length_c   1.000
_cell.angle_alpha   90.00
_cell.angle_beta   90.00
_cell.angle_gamma   90.00
#
_symmetry.space_group_name_H-M   'P 1'
#
loop_
_entity.id
_entity.type
_entity.pdbx_description
1 polymer ?
#
loop_
_entity_poly.entity_id
_entity_poly.type
_entity_poly.pdbx_seq_one_letter_code
_entity_poly.pdbx_strand_id
1 'polypeptide(L)'
;MAKLVDLDHKWATLIGRVFIAFGSIERQTHESLKKWLEEQVYPHVKHMKLSQRIDLLIDVVKKQNFEQENIDSFVADLTKAKTLAKKRNLIAHNPLMLCLFQEETDFIEAIVSNLRDDVTMEFHELEALAISSEELAGNIIDGMTKFRLEGWEGLPITR
;
A
#
# COMPACT_ATOMS: atom_id res chain seq x y z
N MET A 1 21.08 -18.98 0.75
CA MET A 1 20.98 -17.64 0.12
C MET A 1 21.11 -16.51 1.14
N ALA A 2 20.32 -16.46 2.22
CA ALA A 2 20.42 -15.43 3.27
C ALA A 2 21.77 -15.35 4.03
N LYS A 3 22.74 -16.22 3.74
CA LYS A 3 24.10 -16.14 4.32
C LYS A 3 25.07 -15.29 3.48
N LEU A 4 24.61 -14.77 2.34
CA LEU A 4 25.42 -13.98 1.40
C LEU A 4 24.86 -12.57 1.15
N VAL A 5 23.61 -12.31 1.55
CA VAL A 5 22.92 -11.03 1.41
C VAL A 5 22.11 -10.76 2.67
N ASP A 6 21.89 -9.50 3.03
CA ASP A 6 21.16 -9.03 4.22
C ASP A 6 21.78 -9.51 5.55
N LEU A 7 23.10 -9.40 5.68
CA LEU A 7 23.84 -9.88 6.85
C LEU A 7 23.47 -9.17 8.16
N ASP A 8 22.97 -7.93 8.06
CA ASP A 8 22.56 -7.10 9.20
C ASP A 8 21.03 -6.98 9.35
N HIS A 9 20.27 -7.76 8.57
CA HIS A 9 18.80 -7.82 8.57
C HIS A 9 18.07 -6.53 8.19
N LYS A 10 18.77 -5.51 7.66
CA LYS A 10 18.13 -4.24 7.28
C LYS A 10 17.15 -4.41 6.13
N TRP A 11 17.45 -5.24 5.13
CA TRP A 11 16.55 -5.49 4.01
C TRP A 11 15.31 -6.24 4.46
N ALA A 12 15.46 -7.35 5.18
CA ALA A 12 14.32 -8.10 5.72
C ALA A 12 13.41 -7.20 6.57
N THR A 13 13.99 -6.31 7.37
CA THR A 13 13.24 -5.35 8.19
C THR A 13 12.40 -4.41 7.32
N LEU A 14 13.00 -3.77 6.31
CA LEU A 14 12.28 -2.85 5.44
C LEU A 14 11.22 -3.55 4.57
N ILE A 15 11.54 -4.75 4.05
CA ILE A 15 10.59 -5.60 3.32
C ILE A 15 9.39 -5.90 4.23
N GLY A 16 9.63 -6.33 5.47
CA GLY A 16 8.58 -6.61 6.45
C GLY A 16 7.68 -5.40 6.69
N ARG A 17 8.27 -4.22 6.89
CA ARG A 17 7.54 -2.95 7.07
C ARG A 17 6.63 -2.63 5.88
N VAL A 18 7.14 -2.75 4.65
CA VAL A 18 6.33 -2.57 3.43
C VAL A 18 5.14 -3.52 3.42
N PHE A 19 5.34 -4.82 3.68
CA PHE A 19 4.24 -5.79 3.66
C PHE A 19 3.21 -5.58 4.77
N ILE A 20 3.63 -5.17 5.96
CA ILE A 20 2.72 -4.81 7.06
C ILE A 20 1.87 -3.61 6.67
N ALA A 21 2.50 -2.55 6.13
CA ALA A 21 1.78 -1.36 5.67
C ALA A 21 0.76 -1.70 4.57
N PHE A 22 1.15 -2.50 3.57
CA PHE A 22 0.22 -2.96 2.54
C PHE A 22 -0.89 -3.86 3.10
N GLY A 23 -0.60 -4.69 4.10
CA GLY A 23 -1.64 -5.46 4.80
C GLY A 23 -2.70 -4.56 5.44
N SER A 24 -2.28 -3.43 6.02
CA SER A 24 -3.20 -2.41 6.54
C SER A 24 -4.04 -1.77 5.43
N ILE A 25 -3.41 -1.32 4.34
CA ILE A 25 -4.09 -0.73 3.18
C ILE A 25 -5.12 -1.71 2.59
N GLU A 26 -4.75 -2.98 2.42
CA GLU A 26 -5.63 -4.03 1.91
C GLU A 26 -6.85 -4.23 2.81
N ARG A 27 -6.62 -4.31 4.13
CA ARG A 27 -7.69 -4.44 5.12
C ARG A 27 -8.64 -3.25 5.07
N GLN A 28 -8.12 -2.02 5.06
CA GLN A 28 -8.98 -0.83 5.03
C GLN A 28 -9.79 -0.75 3.73
N THR A 29 -9.18 -1.08 2.60
CA THR A 29 -9.89 -1.16 1.31
C THR A 29 -11.04 -2.17 1.38
N HIS A 30 -10.78 -3.35 1.96
CA HIS A 30 -11.78 -4.41 2.14
C HIS A 30 -12.95 -3.95 3.03
N GLU A 31 -12.66 -3.42 4.21
CA GLU A 31 -13.68 -2.96 5.15
C GLU A 31 -14.51 -1.79 4.60
N SER A 32 -13.88 -0.89 3.83
CA SER A 32 -14.59 0.24 3.21
C SER A 32 -15.58 -0.24 2.15
N LEU A 33 -15.15 -1.14 1.26
CA LEU A 33 -16.03 -1.75 0.27
C LEU A 33 -17.15 -2.55 0.92
N LYS A 34 -16.85 -3.30 1.99
CA LYS A 34 -17.86 -4.06 2.74
C LYS A 34 -18.92 -3.16 3.36
N LYS A 35 -18.53 -1.98 3.83
CA LYS A 35 -19.43 -1.01 4.47
C LYS A 35 -20.29 -0.26 3.45
N TRP A 36 -19.72 0.10 2.30
CA TRP A 36 -20.36 1.01 1.35
C TRP A 36 -21.04 0.32 0.16
N LEU A 37 -20.72 -0.94 -0.12
CA LEU A 37 -21.44 -1.74 -1.10
C LEU A 37 -22.61 -2.48 -0.44
N GLU A 38 -23.64 -2.73 -1.24
CA GLU A 38 -24.73 -3.61 -0.84
C GLU A 38 -24.22 -5.03 -0.54
N GLU A 39 -24.85 -5.70 0.43
CA GLU A 39 -24.46 -7.03 0.89
C GLU A 39 -24.48 -8.08 -0.23
N GLN A 40 -25.32 -7.90 -1.24
CA GLN A 40 -25.40 -8.78 -2.40
C GLN A 40 -24.23 -8.58 -3.39
N VAL A 41 -23.65 -7.38 -3.45
CA VAL A 41 -22.58 -7.03 -4.40
C VAL A 41 -21.21 -7.41 -3.84
N TYR A 42 -21.00 -7.18 -2.55
CA TYR A 42 -19.71 -7.38 -1.89
C TYR A 42 -19.07 -8.78 -2.09
N PRO A 43 -19.82 -9.90 -2.01
CA PRO A 43 -19.30 -11.25 -2.24
C PRO A 43 -18.64 -11.45 -3.60
N HIS A 44 -19.07 -10.70 -4.62
CA HIS A 44 -18.54 -10.79 -5.98
C HIS A 44 -17.24 -10.01 -6.18
N VAL A 45 -16.93 -9.06 -5.29
CA VAL A 45 -15.76 -8.17 -5.43
C VAL A 45 -14.66 -8.44 -4.40
N LYS A 46 -14.97 -9.15 -3.30
CA LYS A 46 -14.02 -9.41 -2.19
C LYS A 46 -12.73 -10.12 -2.63
N HIS A 47 -12.78 -10.91 -3.69
CA HIS A 47 -11.64 -11.68 -4.23
C HIS A 47 -10.85 -10.95 -5.32
N MET A 48 -11.26 -9.74 -5.71
CA MET A 48 -10.53 -8.93 -6.69
C MET A 48 -9.14 -8.57 -6.19
N LYS A 49 -8.22 -8.32 -7.12
CA LYS A 49 -6.87 -7.82 -6.78
C LYS A 49 -6.98 -6.45 -6.12
N LEU A 50 -6.02 -6.09 -5.26
CA LEU A 50 -6.01 -4.81 -4.54
C LEU A 50 -6.22 -3.61 -5.48
N SER A 51 -5.55 -3.57 -6.64
CA SER A 51 -5.70 -2.47 -7.59
C SER A 51 -7.14 -2.30 -8.10
N GLN A 52 -7.82 -3.42 -8.37
CA GLN A 52 -9.22 -3.41 -8.83
C GLN A 52 -10.16 -2.97 -7.69
N ARG A 53 -9.87 -3.40 -6.45
CA ARG A 53 -10.63 -2.96 -5.28
C ARG A 53 -10.45 -1.46 -5.02
N ILE A 54 -9.23 -0.94 -5.20
CA ILE A 54 -8.94 0.50 -5.10
C ILE A 54 -9.73 1.28 -6.15
N ASP A 55 -9.73 0.83 -7.41
CA ASP A 55 -10.47 1.51 -8.48
C ASP A 55 -11.97 1.55 -8.16
N LEU A 56 -12.54 0.43 -7.72
CA LEU A 56 -13.94 0.38 -7.27
C LEU A 56 -14.19 1.28 -6.07
N LEU A 57 -13.28 1.33 -5.09
CA LEU A 57 -13.43 2.15 -3.90
C LEU A 57 -13.43 3.65 -4.24
N ILE A 58 -12.60 4.08 -5.20
CA ILE A 58 -12.59 5.45 -5.73
C ILE A 58 -13.96 5.79 -6.34
N ASP A 59 -14.55 4.89 -7.13
CA ASP A 59 -15.85 5.11 -7.74
C ASP A 59 -16.98 5.14 -6.69
N VAL A 60 -16.87 4.31 -5.66
CA VAL A 60 -17.85 4.24 -4.55
C VAL A 60 -17.80 5.48 -3.69
N VAL A 61 -16.60 5.94 -3.28
CA VAL A 61 -16.47 7.10 -2.36
C VAL A 61 -16.93 8.40 -3.02
N LYS A 62 -16.71 8.57 -4.33
CA LYS A 62 -17.20 9.73 -5.10
C LYS A 62 -18.71 9.83 -5.19
N LYS A 63 -19.44 8.75 -4.95
CA LYS A 63 -20.91 8.72 -4.94
C LYS A 63 -21.49 8.90 -3.53
N GLN A 64 -20.64 8.96 -2.51
CA GLN A 64 -21.09 9.20 -1.14
C GLN A 64 -21.35 10.68 -0.93
N ASN A 65 -22.20 11.00 0.05
CA ASN A 65 -22.51 12.36 0.44
C ASN A 65 -21.54 12.84 1.54
N PHE A 66 -20.24 12.78 1.26
CA PHE A 66 -19.16 13.27 2.13
C PHE A 66 -18.64 14.62 1.63
N GLU A 67 -17.93 15.33 2.49
CA GLU A 67 -17.25 16.59 2.14
C GLU A 67 -16.24 16.36 1.00
N GLN A 68 -16.33 17.20 -0.05
CA GLN A 68 -15.56 17.01 -1.28
C GLN A 68 -14.05 17.03 -1.03
N GLU A 69 -13.57 17.87 -0.12
CA GLU A 69 -12.15 17.92 0.26
C GLU A 69 -11.66 16.58 0.82
N ASN A 70 -12.49 15.91 1.64
CA ASN A 70 -12.15 14.62 2.22
C ASN A 70 -12.21 13.50 1.18
N ILE A 71 -13.16 13.55 0.24
CA ILE A 71 -13.20 12.66 -0.93
C ILE A 71 -11.92 12.81 -1.75
N ASP A 72 -11.55 14.04 -2.11
CA ASP A 72 -10.39 14.31 -2.98
C ASP A 72 -9.08 13.87 -2.33
N SER A 73 -8.88 14.19 -1.05
CA SER A 73 -7.72 13.71 -0.29
C SER A 73 -7.65 12.19 -0.26
N PHE A 74 -8.75 11.51 0.04
CA PHE A 74 -8.78 10.05 0.11
C PHE A 74 -8.54 9.39 -1.25
N VAL A 75 -9.11 9.95 -2.33
CA VAL A 75 -8.88 9.46 -3.70
C VAL A 75 -7.42 9.64 -4.12
N ALA A 76 -6.78 10.74 -3.72
CA ALA A 76 -5.35 10.95 -3.98
C ALA A 76 -4.50 9.88 -3.27
N ASP A 77 -4.79 9.58 -2.00
CA ASP A 77 -4.11 8.52 -1.24
C ASP A 77 -4.33 7.13 -1.88
N LEU A 78 -5.57 6.79 -2.25
CA LEU A 78 -5.86 5.54 -2.95
C LEU A 78 -5.10 5.42 -4.28
N THR A 79 -4.99 6.51 -5.03
CA THR A 79 -4.22 6.55 -6.29
C THR A 79 -2.72 6.36 -6.03
N LYS A 80 -2.19 6.96 -4.97
CA LYS A 80 -0.81 6.74 -4.51
C LYS A 80 -0.58 5.27 -4.13
N ALA A 81 -1.54 4.64 -3.45
CA ALA A 81 -1.45 3.24 -3.03
C ALA A 81 -1.33 2.30 -4.22
N LYS A 82 -2.09 2.54 -5.29
CA LYS A 82 -2.01 1.79 -6.55
C LYS A 82 -0.64 1.94 -7.23
N THR A 83 -0.01 3.11 -7.11
CA THR A 83 1.34 3.35 -7.64
C THR A 83 2.40 2.61 -6.81
N LEU A 84 2.35 2.72 -5.49
CA LEU A 84 3.28 2.02 -4.59
C LEU A 84 3.12 0.49 -4.67
N ALA A 85 1.91 -0.02 -4.93
CA ALA A 85 1.67 -1.46 -5.11
C ALA A 85 2.51 -2.06 -6.25
N LYS A 86 2.81 -1.29 -7.30
CA LYS A 86 3.71 -1.73 -8.38
C LYS A 86 5.13 -1.95 -7.87
N LYS A 87 5.64 -1.06 -7.00
CA LYS A 87 6.95 -1.22 -6.36
C LYS A 87 6.96 -2.39 -5.37
N ARG A 88 5.90 -2.59 -4.59
CA ARG A 88 5.75 -3.77 -3.73
C ARG A 88 5.82 -5.08 -4.52
N ASN A 89 5.28 -5.12 -5.74
CA ASN A 89 5.36 -6.31 -6.59
C ASN A 89 6.81 -6.62 -7.02
N LEU A 90 7.66 -5.60 -7.18
CA LEU A 90 9.08 -5.82 -7.42
C LEU A 90 9.70 -6.59 -6.25
N ILE A 91 9.43 -6.18 -5.01
CA ILE A 91 9.90 -6.88 -3.81
C ILE A 91 9.33 -8.30 -3.70
N ALA A 92 8.03 -8.46 -3.96
CA ALA A 92 7.33 -9.73 -3.73
C ALA A 92 7.75 -10.86 -4.70
N HIS A 93 8.24 -10.52 -5.89
CA HIS A 93 8.46 -11.48 -6.97
C HIS A 93 9.92 -11.61 -7.40
N ASN A 94 10.83 -10.86 -6.78
CA ASN A 94 12.20 -10.78 -7.22
C ASN A 94 13.18 -10.93 -6.04
N PRO A 95 14.33 -11.59 -6.25
CA PRO A 95 15.27 -11.88 -5.19
C PRO A 95 16.10 -10.64 -4.82
N LEU A 96 16.52 -10.59 -3.55
CA LEU A 96 17.65 -9.79 -3.12
C LEU A 96 18.95 -10.50 -3.54
N MET A 97 19.83 -9.78 -4.24
CA MET A 97 21.07 -10.32 -4.79
C MET A 97 22.25 -9.40 -4.51
N LEU A 98 23.45 -9.98 -4.54
CA LEU A 98 24.71 -9.25 -4.55
C LEU A 98 25.09 -8.96 -6.01
N CYS A 99 25.19 -7.69 -6.37
CA CYS A 99 25.36 -7.19 -7.73
C CYS A 99 26.70 -6.46 -7.86
N LEU A 100 27.28 -6.49 -9.06
CA LEU A 100 28.44 -5.69 -9.43
C LEU A 100 28.03 -4.84 -10.64
N PHE A 101 27.89 -3.53 -10.46
CA PHE A 101 27.51 -2.61 -11.54
C PHE A 101 28.76 -2.14 -12.29
N GLN A 102 28.61 -1.78 -13.58
CA GLN A 102 29.75 -1.49 -14.47
C GLN A 102 30.65 -0.35 -13.97
N GLU A 103 30.12 0.56 -13.16
CA GLU A 103 30.85 1.72 -12.61
C GLU A 103 31.35 1.48 -11.18
N GLU A 104 31.05 0.33 -10.58
CA GLU A 104 31.35 0.04 -9.18
C GLU A 104 32.49 -0.98 -9.04
N THR A 105 33.41 -0.69 -8.11
CA THR A 105 34.48 -1.62 -7.74
C THR A 105 34.04 -2.62 -6.68
N ASP A 106 32.96 -2.32 -5.96
CA ASP A 106 32.46 -3.12 -4.85
C ASP A 106 31.14 -3.79 -5.22
N PHE A 107 30.87 -4.91 -4.54
CA PHE A 107 29.58 -5.56 -4.62
C PHE A 107 28.54 -4.81 -3.80
N ILE A 108 27.36 -4.56 -4.38
CA ILE A 108 26.23 -3.96 -3.66
C ILE A 108 25.01 -4.87 -3.64
N GLU A 109 24.18 -4.74 -2.61
CA GLU A 109 22.94 -5.49 -2.50
C GLU A 109 21.81 -4.75 -3.23
N ALA A 110 21.00 -5.47 -4.01
CA ALA A 110 19.83 -4.91 -4.69
C ALA A 110 18.76 -5.98 -4.93
N ILE A 111 17.49 -5.56 -4.95
CA ILE A 111 16.40 -6.40 -5.47
C ILE A 111 16.40 -6.26 -6.98
N VAL A 112 16.59 -7.36 -7.72
CA VAL A 112 16.80 -7.33 -9.18
C VAL A 112 15.68 -8.06 -9.89
N SER A 113 15.07 -7.44 -10.89
CA SER A 113 13.98 -8.08 -11.61
C SER A 113 14.42 -9.32 -12.38
N ASN A 114 13.73 -10.44 -12.18
CA ASN A 114 13.96 -11.68 -12.93
C ASN A 114 13.53 -11.58 -14.41
N LEU A 115 12.78 -10.54 -14.78
CA LEU A 115 12.18 -10.38 -16.11
C LEU A 115 12.79 -9.24 -16.92
N ARG A 116 13.50 -8.31 -16.27
CA ARG A 116 13.97 -7.05 -16.86
C ARG A 116 15.29 -6.65 -16.22
N ASP A 117 16.37 -6.73 -16.98
CA ASP A 117 17.73 -6.49 -16.47
C ASP A 117 17.97 -5.01 -16.06
N ASP A 118 17.17 -4.08 -16.60
CA ASP A 118 17.22 -2.65 -16.30
C ASP A 118 16.44 -2.24 -15.04
N VAL A 119 15.78 -3.20 -14.37
CA VAL A 119 14.93 -2.91 -13.21
C VAL A 119 15.52 -3.51 -11.95
N THR A 120 16.08 -2.61 -11.15
CA THR A 120 16.60 -2.88 -9.81
C THR A 120 15.88 -2.03 -8.78
N MET A 121 16.05 -2.38 -7.50
CA MET A 121 15.69 -1.54 -6.37
C MET A 121 16.82 -1.61 -5.36
N GLU A 122 17.44 -0.46 -5.14
CA GLU A 122 18.49 -0.27 -4.16
C GLU A 122 17.92 -0.08 -2.74
N PHE A 123 18.80 -0.15 -1.75
CA PHE A 123 18.43 -0.06 -0.34
C PHE A 123 17.67 1.22 0.00
N HIS A 124 18.15 2.38 -0.49
CA HIS A 124 17.55 3.68 -0.22
C HIS A 124 16.15 3.82 -0.85
N GLU A 125 15.92 3.17 -2.00
CA GLU A 125 14.62 3.13 -2.65
C GLU A 125 13.61 2.28 -1.88
N LEU A 126 14.08 1.16 -1.32
CA LEU A 126 13.27 0.31 -0.43
C LEU A 126 12.93 1.05 0.87
N GLU A 127 13.88 1.80 1.45
CA GLU A 127 13.64 2.63 2.63
C GLU A 127 12.58 3.70 2.36
N ALA A 128 12.72 4.45 1.25
CA ALA A 128 11.74 5.44 0.83
C ALA A 128 10.36 4.83 0.58
N LEU A 129 10.30 3.62 0.02
CA LEU A 129 9.04 2.89 -0.17
C LEU A 129 8.43 2.47 1.17
N ALA A 130 9.22 2.00 2.12
CA ALA A 130 8.73 1.60 3.45
C ALA A 130 8.08 2.80 4.15
N ILE A 131 8.78 3.93 4.23
CA ILE A 131 8.26 5.18 4.81
C ILE A 131 6.97 5.61 4.10
N SER A 132 7.01 5.70 2.76
CA SER A 132 5.86 6.14 1.96
C SER A 132 4.65 5.21 2.11
N SER A 133 4.86 3.91 2.33
CA SER A 133 3.78 2.94 2.49
C SER A 133 3.14 3.03 3.87
N GLU A 134 3.95 3.24 4.92
CA GLU A 134 3.48 3.42 6.30
C GLU A 134 2.70 4.72 6.46
N GLU A 135 3.23 5.84 5.96
CA GLU A 135 2.54 7.13 5.93
C GLU A 135 1.19 7.00 5.22
N LEU A 136 1.18 6.35 4.06
CA LEU A 136 -0.03 6.17 3.28
C LEU A 136 -1.06 5.28 3.97
N ALA A 137 -0.62 4.23 4.67
CA ALA A 137 -1.50 3.42 5.48
C ALA A 137 -2.15 4.26 6.59
N GLY A 138 -1.39 5.17 7.22
CA GLY A 138 -1.89 6.16 8.17
C GLY A 138 -2.95 7.07 7.54
N ASN A 139 -2.62 7.71 6.42
CA ASN A 139 -3.53 8.63 5.72
C ASN A 139 -4.87 7.95 5.33
N ILE A 140 -4.82 6.71 4.86
CA ILE A 140 -6.03 5.96 4.49
C ILE A 140 -6.90 5.69 5.74
N ILE A 141 -6.29 5.36 6.89
CA ILE A 141 -7.02 5.19 8.15
C ILE A 141 -7.64 6.52 8.59
N ASP A 142 -6.90 7.62 8.48
CA ASP A 142 -7.37 8.95 8.86
C ASP A 142 -8.53 9.40 7.97
N GLY A 143 -8.43 9.21 6.65
CA GLY A 143 -9.52 9.50 5.70
C GLY A 143 -10.79 8.71 6.04
N MET A 144 -10.66 7.41 6.35
CA MET A 144 -11.80 6.61 6.79
C MET A 144 -12.38 7.07 8.13
N THR A 145 -11.56 7.61 9.01
CA THR A 145 -12.01 8.18 10.28
C THR A 145 -12.80 9.47 10.05
N LYS A 146 -12.36 10.34 9.15
CA LYS A 146 -13.10 11.55 8.75
C LYS A 146 -14.49 11.22 8.21
N PHE A 147 -14.61 10.28 7.28
CA PHE A 147 -15.91 9.85 6.75
C PHE A 147 -16.83 9.27 7.83
N ARG A 148 -16.26 8.55 8.82
CA ARG A 148 -17.06 8.07 9.95
C ARG A 148 -17.60 9.22 10.79
N LEU A 149 -16.82 10.28 11.01
CA LEU A 149 -17.23 11.45 11.78
C LEU A 149 -18.28 12.29 11.04
N GLU A 150 -18.17 12.44 9.72
CA GLU A 150 -19.18 13.13 8.91
C GLU A 150 -20.54 12.42 8.92
N GLY A 151 -20.52 11.08 8.86
CA GLY A 151 -21.71 10.26 8.96
C GLY A 151 -22.15 9.94 10.40
N TRP A 152 -21.52 10.54 11.42
CA TRP A 152 -21.84 10.29 12.81
C TRP A 152 -22.87 11.28 13.33
N GLU A 153 -24.09 10.81 13.55
CA GLU A 153 -25.19 11.60 14.16
C GLU A 153 -25.04 11.77 15.69
N GLY A 154 -23.92 11.31 16.28
CA GLY A 154 -23.71 11.29 17.73
C GLY A 154 -24.40 10.12 18.45
N LEU A 155 -24.05 9.91 19.71
CA LEU A 155 -24.99 9.36 20.70
C LEU A 155 -25.52 10.56 21.50
N PRO A 156 -26.81 10.59 21.90
CA PRO A 156 -27.24 11.57 22.87
C PRO A 156 -26.39 11.36 24.12
N ILE A 157 -25.61 12.38 24.49
CA ILE A 157 -24.95 12.42 25.79
C ILE A 157 -26.08 12.58 26.80
N THR A 158 -26.63 11.47 27.29
CA THR A 158 -27.46 11.47 28.50
C THR A 158 -26.57 11.93 29.64
N ARG A 159 -26.74 13.18 30.05
CA ARG A 159 -26.23 13.70 31.32
C ARG A 159 -26.95 13.05 32.49
#